data_AF-E1RJG9-F1
#
_entry.id   AF-E1RJG9-F1
#
_cell.length_a   1.000
_cell.length_b   1.000
_cell.length_c   1.000
_cell.angle_alpha   90.00
_cell.angle_beta   90.00
_cell.angle_gamma   90.00
#
_symmetry.space_group_name_H-M   'P 1'
#
loop_
_entity.id
_entity.type
_entity.pdbx_description
1 polymer ?
#
loop_
_entity_poly.entity_id
_entity_poly.type
_entity_poly.pdbx_seq_one_letter_code
_entity_poly.pdbx_strand_id
1 'polypeptide(L)' 'MTVVGNGRVVSQGNAKTKYLTIPSALATDSNFPFEEGEQVKIIIDPQNKRLIAEKIR' A
#
# COMPACT_ATOMS: atom_id res chain seq x y z
N MET A 1 12.79 -14.57 0.05
CA MET A 1 11.55 -15.14 0.62
C MET A 1 10.49 -14.06 0.53
N THR A 2 9.28 -14.38 0.07
CA THR A 2 8.19 -13.39 -0.03
C THR A 2 7.47 -13.32 1.32
N VAL A 3 7.45 -12.14 1.95
CA VAL A 3 6.64 -11.90 3.14
C VAL A 3 5.26 -11.45 2.70
N VAL A 4 4.21 -12.06 3.26
CA VAL A 4 2.81 -11.77 2.93
C VAL A 4 2.07 -11.41 4.21
N GLY A 5 1.22 -10.38 4.14
CA GLY A 5 0.39 -9.93 5.24
C GLY A 5 -0.91 -9.34 4.74
N ASN A 6 -1.99 -9.48 5.52
CA ASN A 6 -3.31 -8.98 5.16
C ASN A 6 -3.57 -7.61 5.81
N GLY A 7 -3.60 -6.58 4.97
CA GLY A 7 -4.04 -5.24 5.36
C GLY A 7 -5.55 -5.09 5.43
N ARG A 8 -6.01 -3.89 5.75
CA ARG A 8 -7.43 -3.49 5.68
C ARG A 8 -7.56 -2.20 4.89
N VAL A 9 -8.64 -2.11 4.13
CA VAL A 9 -9.04 -0.87 3.47
C VAL A 9 -10.06 -0.17 4.37
N VAL A 10 -9.76 1.05 4.80
CA VAL A 10 -10.63 1.86 5.67
C VAL A 10 -10.97 3.18 4.99
N SER A 11 -12.19 3.67 5.24
CA SER A 11 -12.60 5.02 4.84
C SER A 11 -12.41 5.98 6.01
N GLN A 12 -11.91 7.18 5.73
CA GLN A 12 -11.90 8.24 6.72
C GLN A 12 -13.02 9.23 6.43
N GLY A 13 -14.07 9.17 7.25
CA GLY A 13 -15.19 10.12 7.23
C GLY A 13 -15.89 10.23 5.88
N ASN A 14 -16.34 11.45 5.57
CA ASN A 14 -17.10 11.77 4.35
C ASN A 14 -16.22 11.89 3.08
N ALA A 15 -14.89 11.82 3.22
CA ALA A 15 -14.01 11.83 2.07
C ALA A 15 -14.12 10.48 1.33
N LYS A 16 -14.14 10.53 0.00
CA LYS A 16 -14.08 9.31 -0.85
C LYS A 16 -12.69 8.65 -0.83
N THR A 17 -11.76 9.18 -0.05
CA THR A 17 -10.42 8.64 0.14
C THR A 17 -10.48 7.33 0.93
N LYS A 18 -9.75 6.34 0.44
CA LYS A 18 -9.54 5.05 1.09
C LYS A 18 -8.10 4.98 1.57
N TYR A 19 -7.91 4.47 2.78
CA TYR A 19 -6.60 4.18 3.36
C TYR A 19 -6.39 2.67 3.38
N LEU A 20 -5.20 2.23 3.01
CA LEU A 20 -4.78 0.84 3.11
C LEU A 20 -3.82 0.72 4.29
N THR A 21 -4.08 -0.20 5.21
CA THR A 21 -3.12 -0.50 6.28
C THR A 21 -2.11 -1.53 5.80
N ILE A 22 -0.83 -1.27 6.04
CA ILE A 22 0.26 -2.24 5.82
C ILE A 22 0.57 -2.87 7.19
N PRO A 23 0.44 -4.19 7.34
CA PRO A 23 0.79 -4.88 8.59
C PRO A 23 2.23 -4.58 9.02
N SER A 24 2.45 -4.46 10.33
CA SER A 24 3.78 -4.12 10.89
C SER A 24 4.88 -5.06 10.39
N ALA A 25 4.61 -6.37 10.31
CA ALA A 25 5.55 -7.36 9.81
C ALA A 25 6.07 -7.10 8.38
N LEU A 26 5.28 -6.41 7.54
CA LEU A 26 5.72 -5.98 6.21
C LEU A 26 6.40 -4.62 6.26
N ALA A 27 5.86 -3.69 7.05
CA ALA A 27 6.38 -2.32 7.17
C ALA A 27 7.78 -2.27 7.82
N THR A 28 8.13 -3.26 8.64
CA THR A 28 9.46 -3.37 9.27
C THR A 28 10.44 -4.26 8.49
N ASP A 29 10.03 -4.81 7.34
CA ASP A 29 10.94 -5.60 6.51
C ASP A 29 12.03 -4.70 5.91
N SER A 30 13.28 -5.14 5.91
CA SER A 30 14.41 -4.37 5.36
C SER A 30 14.28 -4.10 3.85
N ASN A 31 13.43 -4.85 3.14
CA ASN A 31 13.13 -4.65 1.73
C ASN A 31 11.84 -3.84 1.52
N PHE A 32 11.22 -3.32 2.58
CA PHE A 32 10.06 -2.46 2.44
C PHE A 32 10.45 -1.25 1.58
N PRO A 33 9.79 -1.05 0.43
CA PRO A 33 10.33 -0.17 -0.59
C PRO A 33 10.03 1.29 -0.32
N PHE A 34 9.43 1.64 0.82
CA PHE A 34 8.97 3.00 1.09
C PHE A 34 9.49 3.63 2.37
N GLU A 35 9.58 4.97 2.37
CA GLU A 35 9.94 5.80 3.53
C GLU A 35 8.72 6.57 4.07
N GLU A 36 8.75 6.90 5.36
CA GLU A 36 7.68 7.67 5.98
C GLU A 36 7.54 9.06 5.34
N GLY A 37 6.32 9.40 4.92
CA GLY A 37 6.00 10.68 4.30
C GLY A 37 6.35 10.79 2.81
N GLU A 38 6.96 9.77 2.19
CA GLU A 38 7.24 9.83 0.76
C GLU A 38 5.96 9.71 -0.09
N GLN A 39 5.96 10.33 -1.27
CA GLN A 39 4.87 10.17 -2.23
C GLN A 39 5.05 8.90 -3.06
N VAL A 40 3.97 8.14 -3.23
CA VAL A 40 3.94 6.91 -4.01
C VAL A 40 2.96 7.01 -5.17
N LYS A 41 3.26 6.29 -6.25
CA LYS A 41 2.36 6.14 -7.39
C LYS A 41 1.39 5.00 -7.12
N ILE A 42 0.09 5.28 -7.23
CA ILE A 42 -0.98 4.29 -7.07
C ILE A 42 -1.60 3.99 -8.44
N ILE A 43 -1.68 2.70 -8.78
CA ILE A 43 -2.18 2.22 -10.08
C ILE A 43 -3.29 1.20 -9.83
N ILE A 44 -4.40 1.33 -10.55
CA ILE A 44 -5.45 0.30 -10.63
C ILE A 44 -5.16 -0.55 -11.87
N ASP A 45 -4.92 -1.84 -11.66
CA ASP A 45 -4.75 -2.84 -12.72
C ASP A 45 -6.04 -3.67 -12.81
N PRO A 46 -6.98 -3.29 -13.71
CA PRO A 46 -8.28 -3.96 -13.80
C PRO A 46 -8.17 -5.38 -14.36
N GLN A 47 -7.13 -5.67 -15.16
CA GLN A 47 -6.95 -6.98 -15.78
C GLN A 47 -6.62 -8.03 -14.70
N ASN A 48 -5.74 -7.67 -13.77
CA ASN A 48 -5.33 -8.56 -12.68
C ASN A 48 -6.09 -8.31 -11.36
N LYS A 49 -7.12 -7.44 -11.38
CA LYS A 49 -7.96 -7.10 -10.22
C LYS A 49 -7.16 -6.70 -8.97
N ARG A 50 -6.16 -5.85 -9.14
CA ARG A 50 -5.26 -5.43 -8.06
C ARG A 50 -4.98 -3.92 -8.07
N LEU A 51 -4.57 -3.42 -6.91
CA LEU A 51 -4.03 -2.07 -6.75
C LEU A 51 -2.53 -2.20 -6.48
N ILE A 52 -1.73 -1.42 -7.21
CA ILE A 52 -0.28 -1.46 -7.15
C ILE A 52 0.21 -0.12 -6.60
N ALA A 53 1.13 -0.17 -5.64
CA ALA A 53 1.86 0.99 -5.13
C ALA A 53 3.33 0.87 -5.55
N GLU A 54 3.89 1.93 -6.12
CA GLU A 54 5.27 1.97 -6.63
C GLU A 54 5.94 3.30 -6.25
N LYS A 55 7.29 3.32 -6.18
CA LYS A 55 8.04 4.58 -6.03
C LYS A 55 7.77 5.50 -7.22
N ILE A 56 7.64 6.79 -6.94
CA ILE A 56 7.74 7.82 -7.96
C ILE A 56 9.23 7.93 -8.32
N ARG A 57 9.55 7.79 -9.61
CA ARG A 57 10.93 7.91 -10.11
C ARG A 57 11.41 9.36 -10.10
#